data_AF-A0A2A4JDQ6-F1
#
_entry.id   AF-A0A2A4JDQ6-F1
#
_cell.length_a   1.000
_cell.length_b   1.000
_cell.length_c   1.000
_cell.angle_alpha   90.00
_cell.angle_beta   90.00
_cell.angle_gamma   90.00
#
_symmetry.space_group_name_H-M   'P 1'
#
loop_
_entity.id
_entity.type
_entity.pdbx_description
1 polymer ?
#
loop_
_entity_poly.entity_id
_entity_poly.type
_entity_poly.pdbx_seq_one_letter_code
_entity_poly.pdbx_strand_id
1 'polypeptide(L)'
;MCDVCSEFSQLLVNCESRLTDDVSQYPTISQSELETVLNYILSWPQRQCMCCYRDVKNFERFYLVVQSILCLSVCQLKQLKDELLEAAKTAPAPAPAVPPDNAQDKQKPEEDIPPTTEDKNNDEKESPDEPDDPPAPTADATEDTKNAEAPSTSTEDPELWSMQQKEKLMHIVSKVFLLNFPLYLACKHSALSRLDDLSAQEISNLSLYCDLHDTEIPAYLLRNVSLFCKLGGVCAMAAVFDCATQATLPLSMAHAIVAAVGNLKLWLNFRAVSQLFMPLRSKILKYMCTLEDKDLRVPAVKSMADFMWGAAKEPLDVPLTFDGDGLALAFKYFNSSTLTMRLAGVAQINAHIASHNELCAGESAADAEVAGQQLATWLTNNNIIEHLFGPNLHVE
;
A
#
# COMPACT_ATOMS: atom_id res chain seq x y z
N MET A 1 -6.89 -30.62 -14.97
CA MET A 1 -6.65 -29.37 -14.21
C MET A 1 -6.28 -28.31 -15.25
N CYS A 2 -6.71 -27.05 -15.14
CA CYS A 2 -6.27 -26.02 -16.12
C CYS A 2 -4.80 -25.64 -15.86
N ASP A 3 -4.13 -25.01 -16.83
CA ASP A 3 -2.69 -24.72 -16.76
C ASP A 3 -2.32 -23.90 -15.51
N VAL A 4 -3.08 -22.83 -15.24
CA VAL A 4 -2.86 -21.97 -14.07
C VAL A 4 -3.05 -22.74 -12.74
N CYS A 5 -4.07 -23.59 -12.63
CA CYS A 5 -4.24 -24.46 -11.45
C CYS A 5 -3.10 -25.49 -11.34
N SER A 6 -2.60 -25.99 -12.47
CA SER A 6 -1.60 -27.07 -12.51
C SER A 6 -0.26 -26.58 -11.99
N GLU A 7 0.21 -25.44 -12.52
CA GLU A 7 1.45 -24.78 -12.08
C GLU A 7 1.35 -24.39 -10.60
N PHE A 8 0.23 -23.78 -10.19
CA PHE A 8 0.00 -23.41 -8.80
C PHE A 8 -0.06 -24.64 -7.88
N SER A 9 -0.75 -25.71 -8.27
CA SER A 9 -0.83 -26.94 -7.48
C SER A 9 0.54 -27.61 -7.32
N GLN A 10 1.40 -27.53 -8.33
CA GLN A 10 2.77 -28.05 -8.23
C GLN A 10 3.59 -27.24 -7.23
N LEU A 11 3.48 -25.91 -7.24
CA LEU A 11 4.08 -25.04 -6.23
C LEU A 11 3.60 -25.40 -4.82
N LEU A 12 2.30 -25.62 -4.62
CA LEU A 12 1.74 -26.01 -3.32
C LEU A 12 2.39 -27.29 -2.77
N VAL A 13 2.57 -28.31 -3.62
CA VAL A 13 3.21 -29.58 -3.25
C VAL A 13 4.69 -29.38 -2.95
N ASN A 14 5.39 -28.58 -3.75
CA ASN A 14 6.82 -28.28 -3.54
C ASN A 14 7.03 -27.56 -2.20
N CYS A 15 6.21 -26.55 -1.88
CA CYS A 15 6.30 -25.83 -0.61
C CYS A 15 6.05 -26.74 0.59
N GLU A 16 5.08 -27.65 0.51
CA GLU A 16 4.85 -28.66 1.57
C GLU A 16 6.09 -29.55 1.76
N SER A 17 6.72 -30.00 0.68
CA SER A 17 7.90 -30.88 0.75
C SER A 17 9.13 -30.21 1.37
N ARG A 18 9.19 -28.88 1.38
CA ARG A 18 10.28 -28.08 1.99
C ARG A 18 10.08 -27.81 3.47
N LEU A 19 8.94 -28.21 4.06
CA LEU A 19 8.76 -28.12 5.50
C LEU A 19 9.75 -29.04 6.20
N THR A 20 10.66 -28.45 6.98
CA THR A 20 11.50 -29.19 7.92
C THR A 20 10.65 -29.66 9.11
N ASP A 21 11.07 -30.71 9.82
CA ASP A 21 10.42 -31.17 11.06
C ASP A 21 10.37 -30.10 12.17
N ASP A 22 11.10 -28.99 12.00
CA ASP A 22 10.96 -27.79 12.82
C ASP A 22 9.70 -27.01 12.43
N VAL A 23 8.63 -27.23 13.21
CA VAL A 23 7.29 -26.61 13.10
C VAL A 23 7.35 -25.07 13.07
N SER A 24 8.47 -24.46 13.45
CA SER A 24 8.64 -23.01 13.52
C SER A 24 9.14 -22.34 12.23
N GLN A 25 9.57 -23.12 11.23
CA GLN A 25 10.16 -22.59 9.99
C GLN A 25 9.18 -22.67 8.81
N TYR A 26 8.82 -21.50 8.26
CA TYR A 26 8.03 -21.41 7.02
C TYR A 26 8.92 -21.68 5.80
N PRO A 27 8.43 -22.38 4.77
CA PRO A 27 9.17 -22.57 3.53
C PRO A 27 9.61 -21.25 2.90
N THR A 28 10.86 -21.18 2.46
CA THR A 28 11.34 -20.08 1.62
C THR A 28 10.57 -20.07 0.31
N ILE A 29 10.16 -18.89 -0.16
CA ILE A 29 9.48 -18.68 -1.45
C ILE A 29 10.44 -17.92 -2.36
N SER A 30 10.77 -18.50 -3.50
CA SER A 30 11.60 -17.83 -4.51
C SER A 30 10.80 -16.78 -5.29
N GLN A 31 11.52 -15.93 -6.04
CA GLN A 31 10.89 -14.91 -6.87
C GLN A 31 9.97 -15.51 -7.94
N SER A 32 10.39 -16.60 -8.61
CA SER A 32 9.58 -17.27 -9.63
C SER A 32 8.31 -17.88 -9.04
N GLU A 33 8.41 -18.44 -7.83
CA GLU A 33 7.26 -18.99 -7.11
C GLU A 33 6.26 -17.90 -6.72
N LEU A 34 6.75 -16.72 -6.32
CA LEU A 34 5.90 -15.57 -6.05
C LEU A 34 5.11 -15.13 -7.29
N GLU A 35 5.71 -15.20 -8.48
CA GLU A 35 5.03 -14.91 -9.74
C GLU A 35 3.94 -15.93 -10.07
N THR A 36 4.20 -17.23 -9.87
CA THR A 36 3.17 -18.27 -10.00
C THR A 36 1.99 -18.01 -9.05
N VAL A 37 2.25 -17.64 -7.79
CA VAL A 37 1.19 -17.29 -6.82
C VAL A 37 0.43 -16.04 -7.27
N LEU A 38 1.13 -14.99 -7.71
CA LEU A 38 0.50 -13.76 -8.20
C LEU A 38 -0.39 -14.02 -9.41
N ASN A 39 0.09 -14.79 -10.38
CA ASN A 39 -0.66 -15.17 -11.59
C ASN A 39 -1.95 -15.91 -11.22
N TYR A 40 -1.89 -16.85 -10.27
CA TYR A 40 -3.07 -17.53 -9.75
C TYR A 40 -4.06 -16.55 -9.11
N ILE A 41 -3.60 -15.70 -8.19
CA ILE A 41 -4.43 -14.71 -7.49
C ILE A 41 -5.10 -13.74 -8.47
N LEU A 42 -4.36 -13.23 -9.46
CA LEU A 42 -4.88 -12.28 -10.44
C LEU A 42 -5.88 -12.92 -11.41
N SER A 43 -5.75 -14.22 -11.71
CA SER A 43 -6.71 -14.94 -12.55
C SER A 43 -8.03 -15.27 -11.83
N TRP A 44 -8.03 -15.27 -10.49
CA TRP A 44 -9.15 -15.75 -9.69
C TRP A 44 -10.45 -14.95 -9.86
N PRO A 45 -10.47 -13.60 -9.86
CA PRO A 45 -11.72 -12.84 -9.96
C PRO A 45 -12.55 -13.17 -11.20
N GLN A 46 -11.89 -13.54 -12.31
CA GLN A 46 -12.55 -13.90 -13.56
C GLN A 46 -12.91 -15.38 -13.64
N ARG A 47 -12.05 -16.27 -13.13
CA ARG A 47 -12.17 -17.72 -13.36
C ARG A 47 -12.78 -18.49 -12.19
N GLN A 48 -12.54 -18.05 -10.95
CA GLN A 48 -12.91 -18.72 -9.70
C GLN A 48 -12.70 -20.24 -9.75
N CYS A 49 -11.56 -20.66 -10.30
CA CYS A 49 -11.38 -22.03 -10.75
C CYS A 49 -11.07 -22.97 -9.58
N MET A 50 -11.99 -23.88 -9.27
CA MET A 50 -11.86 -24.81 -8.13
C MET A 50 -11.05 -26.08 -8.43
N CYS A 51 -10.33 -26.16 -9.57
CA CYS A 51 -9.67 -27.41 -9.97
C CYS A 51 -8.57 -27.87 -9.02
N CYS A 52 -7.78 -26.95 -8.46
CA CYS A 52 -6.72 -27.26 -7.50
C CYS A 52 -7.30 -27.85 -6.21
N TYR A 53 -8.48 -27.40 -5.77
CA TYR A 53 -9.10 -27.86 -4.52
C TYR A 53 -9.85 -29.20 -4.62
N ARG A 54 -9.79 -29.89 -5.77
CA ARG A 54 -10.21 -31.30 -5.85
C ARG A 54 -9.38 -32.18 -4.90
N ASP A 55 -8.11 -31.84 -4.71
CA ASP A 55 -7.31 -32.34 -3.60
C ASP A 55 -7.53 -31.43 -2.39
N VAL A 56 -8.22 -31.94 -1.37
CA VAL A 56 -8.54 -31.19 -0.15
C VAL A 56 -7.27 -30.77 0.61
N LYS A 57 -6.12 -31.45 0.42
CA LYS A 57 -4.86 -31.03 1.02
C LYS A 57 -4.39 -29.66 0.50
N ASN A 58 -4.82 -29.25 -0.69
CA ASN A 58 -4.41 -27.98 -1.26
C ASN A 58 -4.95 -26.76 -0.51
N PHE A 59 -5.97 -26.89 0.34
CA PHE A 59 -6.38 -25.82 1.26
C PHE A 59 -5.26 -25.51 2.27
N GLU A 60 -4.76 -26.54 2.96
CA GLU A 60 -3.69 -26.40 3.96
C GLU A 60 -2.36 -26.00 3.30
N ARG A 61 -2.03 -26.59 2.14
CA ARG A 61 -0.81 -26.20 1.41
C ARG A 61 -0.84 -24.74 0.99
N PHE A 62 -1.98 -24.26 0.49
CA PHE A 62 -2.10 -22.85 0.12
C PHE A 62 -2.07 -21.95 1.35
N TYR A 63 -2.72 -22.35 2.44
CA TYR A 63 -2.60 -21.64 3.70
C TYR A 63 -1.14 -21.50 4.15
N LEU A 64 -0.35 -22.57 4.09
CA LEU A 64 1.09 -22.54 4.39
C LEU A 64 1.87 -21.59 3.48
N VAL A 65 1.59 -21.60 2.17
CA VAL A 65 2.21 -20.67 1.21
C VAL A 65 1.88 -19.22 1.59
N VAL A 66 0.63 -18.92 1.97
CA VAL A 66 0.24 -17.58 2.43
C VAL A 66 1.01 -17.18 3.68
N GLN A 67 1.13 -18.06 4.68
CA GLN A 67 1.90 -17.76 5.89
C GLN A 67 3.38 -17.49 5.58
N SER A 68 3.95 -18.23 4.63
CA SER A 68 5.31 -18.05 4.16
C SER A 68 5.51 -16.69 3.47
N ILE A 69 4.54 -16.27 2.64
CA ILE A 69 4.51 -14.94 2.01
C ILE A 69 4.46 -13.84 3.08
N LEU A 70 3.64 -14.01 4.11
CA LEU A 70 3.55 -13.04 5.22
C LEU A 70 4.88 -12.95 5.96
N CYS A 71 5.52 -14.08 6.28
CA CYS A 71 6.84 -14.10 6.90
C CYS A 71 7.90 -13.38 6.04
N LEU A 72 7.98 -13.75 4.76
CA LEU A 72 8.87 -13.13 3.78
C LEU A 72 8.65 -11.61 3.69
N SER A 73 7.39 -11.16 3.64
CA SER A 73 7.07 -9.73 3.55
C SER A 73 7.56 -8.94 4.76
N VAL A 74 7.48 -9.50 5.97
CA VAL A 74 8.01 -8.84 7.17
C VAL A 74 9.54 -8.74 7.11
N CYS A 75 10.22 -9.80 6.66
CA CYS A 75 11.67 -9.76 6.45
C CYS A 75 12.08 -8.70 5.42
N GLN A 76 11.38 -8.66 4.28
CA GLN A 76 11.65 -7.68 3.21
C GLN A 76 11.36 -6.24 3.64
N LEU A 77 10.34 -6.00 4.45
CA LEU A 77 10.07 -4.67 5.04
C LEU A 77 11.18 -4.22 5.99
N LYS A 78 11.70 -5.15 6.82
CA LYS A 78 12.83 -4.85 7.72
C LYS A 78 14.09 -4.51 6.93
N GLN A 79 14.41 -5.29 5.90
CA GLN A 79 15.53 -5.01 5.00
C GLN A 79 15.36 -3.68 4.25
N LEU A 80 14.15 -3.40 3.75
CA LEU A 80 13.85 -2.13 3.08
C LEU A 80 14.14 -0.94 3.99
N LYS A 81 13.73 -1.00 5.25
CA LYS A 81 14.03 0.07 6.23
C LYS A 81 15.54 0.30 6.34
N ASP A 82 16.34 -0.75 6.42
CA ASP A 82 17.80 -0.62 6.52
C ASP A 82 18.41 -0.05 5.23
N GLU A 83 17.92 -0.45 4.05
CA GLU A 83 18.31 0.12 2.76
C GLU A 83 17.98 1.62 2.65
N LEU A 84 16.81 2.04 3.12
CA LEU A 84 16.41 3.45 3.12
C LEU A 84 17.31 4.29 4.04
N LEU A 85 17.72 3.75 5.18
CA LEU A 85 18.65 4.41 6.09
C LEU A 85 20.04 4.57 5.47
N GLU A 86 20.55 3.54 4.78
CA GLU A 86 21.84 3.65 4.09
C GLU A 86 21.79 4.63 2.90
N ALA A 87 20.69 4.63 2.14
CA ALA A 87 20.47 5.61 1.07
C ALA A 87 20.42 7.04 1.61
N ALA A 88 19.81 7.26 2.78
CA ALA A 88 19.77 8.57 3.41
C ALA A 88 21.16 9.09 3.87
N LYS A 89 22.08 8.19 4.26
CA LYS A 89 23.46 8.56 4.62
C LYS A 89 24.33 8.92 3.42
N THR A 90 24.04 8.33 2.26
CA THR A 90 24.82 8.53 1.02
C THR A 90 24.29 9.67 0.15
N ALA A 91 23.10 10.21 0.44
CA ALA A 91 22.56 11.36 -0.25
C ALA A 91 23.40 12.64 0.03
N PRO A 92 23.81 13.40 -1.01
CA PRO A 92 24.45 14.70 -0.81
C PRO A 92 23.51 15.65 -0.05
N ALA A 93 24.04 16.43 0.89
CA ALA A 93 23.26 17.41 1.63
C ALA A 93 22.53 18.37 0.66
N PRO A 94 21.27 18.77 0.94
CA PRO A 94 20.56 19.74 0.12
C PRO A 94 21.35 21.04 0.05
N ALA A 95 21.62 21.54 -1.16
CA ALA A 95 22.22 22.85 -1.34
C ALA A 95 21.33 23.92 -0.67
N PRO A 96 21.88 24.91 0.05
CA PRO A 96 21.09 25.95 0.68
C PRO A 96 20.30 26.71 -0.38
N ALA A 97 18.99 26.84 -0.15
CA ALA A 97 18.07 27.57 -1.01
C ALA A 97 18.57 29.01 -1.20
N VAL A 98 18.94 29.35 -2.44
CA VAL A 98 19.22 30.73 -2.83
C VAL A 98 17.87 31.47 -2.90
N PRO A 99 17.71 32.61 -2.20
CA PRO A 99 16.47 33.39 -2.28
C PRO A 99 16.29 33.95 -3.69
N PRO A 100 15.04 34.06 -4.19
CA PRO A 100 14.78 34.58 -5.53
C PRO A 100 15.11 36.08 -5.58
N ASP A 101 16.06 36.44 -6.43
CA ASP A 101 16.43 37.81 -6.72
C ASP A 101 15.35 38.49 -7.58
N ASN A 102 14.98 39.71 -7.20
CA ASN A 102 13.99 40.54 -7.87
C ASN A 102 14.48 40.96 -9.25
N ALA A 103 13.78 40.54 -10.31
CA ALA A 103 13.87 41.19 -11.62
C ALA A 103 12.46 41.65 -12.05
N GLN A 104 12.23 42.95 -11.86
CA GLN A 104 11.19 43.72 -12.55
C GLN A 104 11.52 43.74 -14.04
N ASP A 105 10.56 43.41 -14.91
CA ASP A 105 10.50 44.09 -16.21
C ASP A 105 9.08 44.28 -16.73
N LYS A 106 8.91 45.42 -17.39
CA LYS A 106 7.67 46.15 -17.68
C LYS A 106 6.87 45.58 -18.85
N GLN A 107 5.54 45.71 -18.75
CA GLN A 107 4.57 45.62 -19.85
C GLN A 107 4.59 46.84 -20.77
N LYS A 108 4.38 46.61 -22.09
CA LYS A 108 3.34 47.17 -23.01
C LYS A 108 3.84 47.26 -24.49
N PRO A 109 2.96 47.43 -25.50
CA PRO A 109 1.62 46.87 -25.78
C PRO A 109 1.44 46.38 -27.25
N GLU A 110 0.23 45.93 -27.56
CA GLU A 110 -0.34 45.34 -28.80
C GLU A 110 -0.23 46.17 -30.11
N GLU A 111 -0.27 45.48 -31.26
CA GLU A 111 -0.92 45.91 -32.50
C GLU A 111 -1.52 44.69 -33.26
N ASP A 112 -2.53 44.97 -34.08
CA ASP A 112 -3.74 44.19 -34.35
C ASP A 112 -3.83 43.72 -35.83
N ILE A 113 -4.39 42.52 -36.09
CA ILE A 113 -5.33 42.14 -37.22
C ILE A 113 -4.81 42.05 -38.70
N PRO A 114 -5.34 41.16 -39.61
CA PRO A 114 -6.08 39.88 -39.47
C PRO A 114 -5.89 38.88 -40.70
N PRO A 115 -6.88 38.07 -41.20
CA PRO A 115 -6.70 36.62 -41.41
C PRO A 115 -6.97 36.13 -42.87
N THR A 116 -6.82 34.83 -43.14
CA THR A 116 -7.43 34.11 -44.30
C THR A 116 -7.64 32.64 -43.90
N THR A 117 -8.86 32.15 -43.63
CA THR A 117 -9.87 31.52 -44.54
C THR A 117 -9.30 30.38 -45.39
N GLU A 118 -9.57 29.12 -45.05
CA GLU A 118 -10.59 28.19 -45.63
C GLU A 118 -9.79 26.92 -46.01
N ASP A 119 -10.23 25.66 -45.99
CA ASP A 119 -11.55 25.04 -45.87
C ASP A 119 -11.34 23.54 -45.53
N LYS A 120 -12.20 23.02 -44.64
CA LYS A 120 -12.96 21.75 -44.71
C LYS A 120 -12.36 20.38 -45.08
N ASN A 121 -12.78 19.43 -44.22
CA ASN A 121 -13.40 18.12 -44.53
C ASN A 121 -12.49 16.98 -45.01
N ASN A 122 -12.74 15.70 -44.71
CA ASN A 122 -13.56 14.96 -43.74
C ASN A 122 -13.20 13.47 -43.96
N ASP A 123 -13.58 12.63 -43.00
CA ASP A 123 -13.96 11.22 -43.15
C ASP A 123 -12.94 10.08 -43.01
N GLU A 124 -13.40 9.18 -42.13
CA GLU A 124 -12.97 7.87 -41.67
C GLU A 124 -13.09 6.79 -42.77
N LYS A 125 -12.23 5.76 -42.71
CA LYS A 125 -12.66 4.33 -42.54
C LYS A 125 -11.52 3.31 -42.61
N GLU A 126 -11.48 2.50 -41.54
CA GLU A 126 -11.37 1.03 -41.46
C GLU A 126 -10.74 0.21 -42.63
N SER A 127 -9.60 -0.44 -42.31
CA SER A 127 -9.14 -1.86 -42.44
C SER A 127 -9.79 -2.84 -43.47
N PRO A 128 -9.27 -4.08 -43.75
CA PRO A 128 -8.20 -4.87 -43.11
C PRO A 128 -7.29 -5.75 -44.04
N ASP A 129 -6.36 -6.47 -43.37
CA ASP A 129 -5.83 -7.84 -43.61
C ASP A 129 -4.62 -8.17 -44.55
N GLU A 130 -3.71 -8.91 -43.91
CA GLU A 130 -2.46 -9.65 -44.23
C GLU A 130 -2.62 -10.86 -45.20
N PRO A 131 -1.67 -11.82 -45.34
CA PRO A 131 -0.19 -11.82 -45.43
C PRO A 131 0.33 -12.67 -46.62
N ASP A 132 1.64 -12.70 -46.88
CA ASP A 132 2.29 -13.92 -47.43
C ASP A 132 3.81 -13.95 -47.16
N ASP A 133 4.32 -15.17 -46.98
CA ASP A 133 5.45 -15.61 -46.15
C ASP A 133 6.77 -15.85 -46.98
N PRO A 134 7.82 -16.61 -46.54
CA PRO A 134 9.24 -16.20 -46.57
C PRO A 134 10.11 -17.02 -47.57
N PRO A 135 11.47 -16.91 -47.54
CA PRO A 135 12.24 -18.14 -47.24
C PRO A 135 13.62 -17.97 -46.56
N ALA A 136 13.83 -18.74 -45.47
CA ALA A 136 14.79 -19.87 -45.29
C ALA A 136 16.34 -19.69 -45.54
N PRO A 137 17.20 -20.71 -45.26
CA PRO A 137 17.94 -20.87 -44.00
C PRO A 137 19.46 -21.17 -44.18
N THR A 138 20.24 -21.17 -43.10
CA THR A 138 21.57 -21.85 -43.08
C THR A 138 21.84 -22.54 -41.75
N ALA A 139 21.91 -23.88 -41.82
CA ALA A 139 22.63 -24.79 -40.92
C ALA A 139 24.15 -24.71 -41.25
N ASP A 140 25.13 -25.28 -40.57
CA ASP A 140 25.29 -26.20 -39.43
C ASP A 140 26.79 -26.18 -39.09
N ALA A 141 27.20 -26.49 -37.85
CA ALA A 141 28.43 -27.26 -37.53
C ALA A 141 28.76 -27.22 -36.03
N THR A 142 28.62 -28.39 -35.43
CA THR A 142 29.06 -28.87 -34.12
C THR A 142 30.58 -29.01 -33.97
N GLU A 143 31.12 -28.87 -32.77
CA GLU A 143 32.16 -29.79 -32.24
C GLU A 143 32.25 -29.77 -30.69
N ASP A 144 32.44 -30.97 -30.14
CA ASP A 144 32.40 -31.40 -28.74
C ASP A 144 33.57 -30.91 -27.86
N THR A 145 33.35 -30.76 -26.54
CA THR A 145 34.33 -31.25 -25.53
C THR A 145 33.66 -31.58 -24.18
N LYS A 146 33.98 -32.75 -23.62
CA LYS A 146 33.51 -33.32 -22.34
C LYS A 146 34.40 -32.94 -21.14
N ASN A 147 33.75 -32.93 -19.96
CA ASN A 147 34.21 -33.22 -18.58
C ASN A 147 35.15 -32.25 -17.84
N ALA A 148 34.65 -31.69 -16.72
CA ALA A 148 35.05 -32.10 -15.35
C ALA A 148 34.26 -31.31 -14.28
N GLU A 149 33.52 -32.03 -13.44
CA GLU A 149 32.89 -31.52 -12.21
C GLU A 149 33.95 -31.26 -11.13
N ALA A 150 33.85 -30.11 -10.46
CA ALA A 150 34.29 -29.92 -9.08
C ALA A 150 33.32 -28.95 -8.38
N PRO A 151 32.89 -29.24 -7.13
CA PRO A 151 31.79 -28.53 -6.49
C PRO A 151 32.27 -27.20 -5.92
N SER A 152 31.90 -26.09 -6.55
CA SER A 152 31.98 -24.80 -5.88
C SER A 152 30.78 -24.69 -4.94
N THR A 153 31.03 -24.88 -3.65
CA THR A 153 30.16 -24.42 -2.56
C THR A 153 29.93 -22.91 -2.76
N SER A 154 28.85 -22.54 -3.43
CA SER A 154 28.33 -21.19 -3.39
C SER A 154 27.74 -21.00 -2.00
N THR A 155 28.48 -20.30 -1.15
CA THR A 155 27.88 -19.48 -0.10
C THR A 155 26.80 -18.65 -0.77
N GLU A 156 25.53 -19.02 -0.58
CA GLU A 156 24.39 -18.28 -1.08
C GLU A 156 24.43 -16.89 -0.44
N ASP A 157 24.87 -15.90 -1.22
CA ASP A 157 24.62 -14.50 -0.89
C ASP A 157 23.10 -14.35 -0.68
N PRO A 158 22.64 -13.72 0.40
CA PRO A 158 21.21 -13.51 0.62
C PRO A 158 20.66 -12.77 -0.61
N GLU A 159 19.74 -13.43 -1.32
CA GLU A 159 19.14 -12.92 -2.55
C GLU A 159 18.60 -11.50 -2.30
N LEU A 160 19.23 -10.50 -2.90
CA LEU A 160 18.84 -9.10 -2.76
C LEU A 160 17.62 -8.84 -3.66
N TRP A 161 16.48 -8.51 -3.05
CA TRP A 161 15.24 -8.23 -3.79
C TRP A 161 15.23 -6.79 -4.29
N SER A 162 14.94 -6.61 -5.57
CA SER A 162 14.73 -5.29 -6.16
C SER A 162 13.47 -4.62 -5.61
N MET A 163 13.40 -3.29 -5.73
CA MET A 163 12.24 -2.52 -5.27
C MET A 163 10.93 -2.97 -5.93
N GLN A 164 10.98 -3.32 -7.23
CA GLN A 164 9.82 -3.82 -7.96
C GLN A 164 9.32 -5.17 -7.41
N GLN A 165 10.23 -6.03 -6.95
CA GLN A 165 9.87 -7.33 -6.37
C GLN A 165 9.26 -7.17 -4.98
N LYS A 166 9.83 -6.28 -4.16
CA LYS A 166 9.24 -5.89 -2.86
C LYS A 166 7.84 -5.30 -3.05
N GLU A 167 7.63 -4.50 -4.09
CA GLU A 167 6.32 -3.96 -4.44
C GLU A 167 5.32 -5.06 -4.83
N LYS A 168 5.69 -5.98 -5.73
CA LYS A 168 4.87 -7.15 -6.10
C LYS A 168 4.46 -7.97 -4.87
N LEU A 169 5.41 -8.21 -3.96
CA LEU A 169 5.17 -8.90 -2.70
C LEU A 169 4.12 -8.17 -1.85
N MET A 170 4.24 -6.85 -1.70
CA MET A 170 3.26 -6.05 -0.96
C MET A 170 1.88 -6.02 -1.62
N HIS A 171 1.80 -6.04 -2.95
CA HIS A 171 0.53 -6.20 -3.66
C HIS A 171 -0.15 -7.54 -3.33
N ILE A 172 0.61 -8.63 -3.22
CA ILE A 172 0.06 -9.93 -2.80
C ILE A 172 -0.43 -9.86 -1.35
N VAL A 173 0.39 -9.33 -0.44
CA VAL A 173 0.02 -9.14 0.98
C VAL A 173 -1.27 -8.33 1.11
N SER A 174 -1.44 -7.28 0.29
CA SER A 174 -2.69 -6.50 0.30
C SER A 174 -3.91 -7.34 -0.05
N LYS A 175 -3.78 -8.30 -0.96
CA LYS A 175 -4.88 -9.19 -1.36
C LYS A 175 -5.15 -10.29 -0.33
N VAL A 176 -4.12 -10.74 0.40
CA VAL A 176 -4.27 -11.73 1.48
C VAL A 176 -5.23 -11.25 2.57
N PHE A 177 -5.35 -9.94 2.79
CA PHE A 177 -6.27 -9.37 3.77
C PHE A 177 -7.64 -8.99 3.20
N LEU A 178 -8.03 -9.49 2.03
CA LEU A 178 -9.37 -9.30 1.48
C LEU A 178 -10.21 -10.56 1.65
N LEU A 179 -11.50 -10.41 1.98
CA LEU A 179 -12.45 -11.54 2.06
C LEU A 179 -12.55 -12.32 0.75
N ASN A 180 -12.37 -11.65 -0.39
CA ASN A 180 -12.44 -12.26 -1.71
C ASN A 180 -11.12 -12.95 -2.14
N PHE A 181 -10.16 -13.11 -1.22
CA PHE A 181 -8.93 -13.84 -1.50
C PHE A 181 -9.23 -15.31 -1.84
N PRO A 182 -8.52 -15.92 -2.83
CA PRO A 182 -8.90 -17.22 -3.39
C PRO A 182 -9.00 -18.35 -2.37
N LEU A 183 -8.12 -18.39 -1.36
CA LEU A 183 -8.16 -19.40 -0.30
C LEU A 183 -9.48 -19.33 0.48
N TYR A 184 -9.90 -18.13 0.87
CA TYR A 184 -11.04 -17.95 1.75
C TYR A 184 -12.36 -18.21 1.03
N LEU A 185 -12.48 -17.77 -0.22
CA LEU A 185 -13.64 -18.06 -1.06
C LEU A 185 -13.76 -19.55 -1.35
N ALA A 186 -12.64 -20.22 -1.64
CA ALA A 186 -12.64 -21.66 -1.86
C ALA A 186 -13.09 -22.43 -0.60
N CYS A 187 -12.59 -22.05 0.58
CA CYS A 187 -13.01 -22.65 1.85
C CYS A 187 -14.51 -22.45 2.10
N LYS A 188 -15.03 -21.24 1.82
CA LYS A 188 -16.47 -20.92 1.94
C LYS A 188 -17.32 -21.84 1.05
N HIS A 189 -16.92 -22.06 -0.21
CA HIS A 189 -17.63 -22.97 -1.12
C HIS A 189 -17.60 -24.43 -0.67
N SER A 190 -16.51 -24.85 -0.03
CA SER A 190 -16.34 -26.22 0.48
C SER A 190 -16.86 -26.42 1.91
N ALA A 191 -17.45 -25.40 2.52
CA ALA A 191 -17.91 -25.39 3.92
C ALA A 191 -16.83 -25.80 4.95
N LEU A 192 -15.55 -25.51 4.63
CA LEU A 192 -14.40 -25.82 5.48
C LEU A 192 -14.04 -24.62 6.39
N SER A 193 -13.55 -24.92 7.59
CA SER A 193 -12.93 -23.95 8.52
C SER A 193 -13.86 -22.83 9.02
N ARG A 194 -14.90 -23.20 9.79
CA ARG A 194 -15.77 -22.23 10.48
C ARG A 194 -15.11 -21.69 11.75
N LEU A 195 -15.49 -20.48 12.16
CA LEU A 195 -15.05 -19.87 13.42
C LEU A 195 -15.44 -20.71 14.65
N ASP A 196 -16.56 -21.42 14.57
CA ASP A 196 -17.10 -22.26 15.65
C ASP A 196 -16.22 -23.47 15.99
N ASP A 197 -15.30 -23.87 15.10
CA ASP A 197 -14.42 -25.03 15.28
C ASP A 197 -13.09 -24.68 15.99
N LEU A 198 -12.90 -23.41 16.40
CA LEU A 198 -11.67 -22.95 17.04
C LEU A 198 -11.59 -23.34 18.52
N SER A 199 -10.39 -23.72 18.95
CA SER A 199 -10.12 -23.95 20.37
C SER A 199 -10.16 -22.64 21.18
N ALA A 200 -10.44 -22.73 22.48
CA ALA A 200 -10.42 -21.56 23.37
C ALA A 200 -9.07 -20.82 23.37
N GLN A 201 -7.96 -21.56 23.21
CA GLN A 201 -6.62 -20.99 23.10
C GLN A 201 -6.44 -20.20 21.79
N GLU A 202 -6.96 -20.71 20.67
CA GLU A 202 -6.93 -19.99 19.39
C GLU A 202 -7.76 -18.71 19.45
N ILE A 203 -8.97 -18.78 20.02
CA ILE A 203 -9.83 -17.60 20.21
C ILE A 203 -9.09 -16.53 21.03
N SER A 204 -8.49 -16.91 22.16
CA SER A 204 -7.69 -16.00 22.98
C SER A 204 -6.49 -15.42 22.23
N ASN A 205 -5.88 -16.17 21.31
CA ASN A 205 -4.74 -15.71 20.53
C ASN A 205 -5.14 -14.77 19.38
N LEU A 206 -6.32 -14.97 18.80
CA LEU A 206 -6.86 -14.13 17.74
C LEU A 206 -7.40 -12.81 18.31
N SER A 207 -8.08 -12.84 19.46
CA SER A 207 -8.66 -11.66 20.11
C SER A 207 -7.62 -10.63 20.56
N LEU A 208 -6.33 -10.98 20.59
CA LEU A 208 -5.24 -10.01 20.78
C LEU A 208 -5.20 -8.95 19.67
N TYR A 209 -5.58 -9.33 18.45
CA TYR A 209 -5.47 -8.46 17.27
C TYR A 209 -6.79 -8.26 16.54
N CYS A 210 -7.64 -9.29 16.49
CA CYS A 210 -8.81 -9.30 15.64
C CYS A 210 -10.09 -9.00 16.42
N ASP A 211 -11.07 -8.44 15.71
CA ASP A 211 -12.47 -8.47 16.13
C ASP A 211 -13.09 -9.82 15.75
N LEU A 212 -13.74 -10.49 16.71
CA LEU A 212 -14.31 -11.83 16.56
C LEU A 212 -15.85 -11.85 16.63
N HIS A 213 -16.53 -10.69 16.56
CA HIS A 213 -17.98 -10.64 16.68
C HIS A 213 -18.73 -11.23 15.46
N ASP A 214 -18.11 -11.22 14.28
CA ASP A 214 -18.71 -11.75 13.05
C ASP A 214 -18.22 -13.18 12.76
N THR A 215 -19.12 -14.14 12.90
CA THR A 215 -18.85 -15.57 12.70
C THR A 215 -18.79 -15.99 11.23
N GLU A 216 -19.18 -15.10 10.29
CA GLU A 216 -19.06 -15.36 8.84
C GLU A 216 -17.63 -15.16 8.31
N ILE A 217 -16.75 -14.57 9.13
CA ILE A 217 -15.36 -14.31 8.74
C ILE A 217 -14.57 -15.63 8.66
N PRO A 218 -13.88 -15.93 7.55
CA PRO A 218 -13.07 -17.14 7.42
C PRO A 218 -11.93 -17.21 8.46
N ALA A 219 -11.83 -18.30 9.21
CA ALA A 219 -10.81 -18.42 10.27
C ALA A 219 -9.37 -18.30 9.75
N TYR A 220 -9.08 -18.78 8.53
CA TYR A 220 -7.76 -18.59 7.90
C TYR A 220 -7.39 -17.11 7.71
N LEU A 221 -8.35 -16.23 7.42
CA LEU A 221 -8.11 -14.79 7.30
C LEU A 221 -7.68 -14.22 8.66
N LEU A 222 -8.44 -14.50 9.72
CA LEU A 222 -8.13 -14.04 11.07
C LEU A 222 -6.77 -14.57 11.56
N ARG A 223 -6.44 -15.83 11.26
CA ARG A 223 -5.13 -16.41 11.56
C ARG A 223 -4.00 -15.67 10.81
N ASN A 224 -4.19 -15.33 9.54
CA ASN A 224 -3.22 -14.59 8.75
C ASN A 224 -3.03 -13.14 9.24
N VAL A 225 -4.11 -12.46 9.61
CA VAL A 225 -4.08 -11.13 10.26
C VAL A 225 -3.28 -11.21 11.56
N SER A 226 -3.63 -12.15 12.44
CA SER A 226 -2.94 -12.38 13.71
C SER A 226 -1.46 -12.70 13.51
N LEU A 227 -1.12 -13.56 12.54
CA LEU A 227 0.26 -13.92 12.22
C LEU A 227 1.06 -12.69 11.79
N PHE A 228 0.56 -11.90 10.83
CA PHE A 228 1.27 -10.72 10.34
C PHE A 228 1.53 -9.70 11.45
N CYS A 229 0.54 -9.49 12.33
CA CYS A 229 0.71 -8.63 13.51
C CYS A 229 1.73 -9.19 14.51
N LYS A 230 1.69 -10.50 14.80
CA LYS A 230 2.65 -11.18 15.71
C LYS A 230 4.09 -11.10 15.22
N LEU A 231 4.30 -11.22 13.91
CA LEU A 231 5.62 -11.06 13.28
C LEU A 231 6.15 -9.62 13.33
N GLY A 232 5.31 -8.65 13.74
CA GLY A 232 5.64 -7.24 13.77
C GLY A 232 5.54 -6.56 12.41
N GLY A 233 4.71 -7.08 11.50
CA GLY A 233 4.57 -6.55 10.14
C GLY A 233 4.15 -5.08 10.10
N VAL A 234 3.17 -4.67 10.92
CA VAL A 234 2.73 -3.27 11.02
C VAL A 234 3.84 -2.38 11.58
N CYS A 235 4.60 -2.86 12.57
CA CYS A 235 5.75 -2.14 13.10
C CYS A 235 6.87 -1.98 12.07
N ALA A 236 7.10 -3.00 11.25
CA ALA A 236 8.07 -2.93 10.15
C ALA A 236 7.65 -1.91 9.09
N MET A 237 6.36 -1.87 8.71
CA MET A 237 5.81 -0.82 7.84
C MET A 237 6.01 0.57 8.46
N ALA A 238 5.76 0.73 9.75
CA ALA A 238 5.95 2.02 10.44
C ALA A 238 7.43 2.46 10.41
N ALA A 239 8.34 1.53 10.62
CA ALA A 239 9.78 1.79 10.55
C ALA A 239 10.24 2.21 9.15
N VAL A 240 9.67 1.62 8.08
CA VAL A 240 9.91 2.05 6.70
C VAL A 240 9.53 3.52 6.52
N PHE A 241 8.31 3.91 6.93
CA PHE A 241 7.87 5.30 6.79
C PHE A 241 8.58 6.29 7.71
N ASP A 242 9.15 5.84 8.82
CA ASP A 242 9.89 6.70 9.76
C ASP A 242 11.19 7.26 9.16
N CYS A 243 11.80 6.52 8.22
CA CYS A 243 13.02 6.92 7.53
C CYS A 243 12.79 7.27 6.04
N ALA A 244 11.55 7.16 5.57
CA ALA A 244 11.21 7.42 4.18
C ALA A 244 11.12 8.92 3.88
N THR A 245 11.63 9.27 2.71
CA THR A 245 11.38 10.55 2.04
C THR A 245 10.95 10.28 0.60
N GLN A 246 10.43 11.29 -0.11
CA GLN A 246 10.11 11.17 -1.54
C GLN A 246 11.30 10.65 -2.37
N ALA A 247 12.54 10.97 -1.99
CA ALA A 247 13.74 10.54 -2.71
C ALA A 247 14.14 9.08 -2.46
N THR A 248 13.81 8.53 -1.29
CA THR A 248 14.25 7.19 -0.90
C THR A 248 13.17 6.12 -1.08
N LEU A 249 11.90 6.47 -0.84
CA LEU A 249 10.76 5.54 -0.99
C LEU A 249 9.88 5.96 -2.18
N PRO A 250 9.90 5.22 -3.30
CA PRO A 250 8.99 5.39 -4.42
C PRO A 250 7.51 5.34 -4.03
N LEU A 251 6.71 6.18 -4.68
CA LEU A 251 5.26 6.28 -4.47
C LEU A 251 4.52 4.96 -4.68
N SER A 252 4.93 4.15 -5.65
CA SER A 252 4.29 2.86 -5.95
C SER A 252 4.41 1.88 -4.78
N MET A 253 5.60 1.81 -4.17
CA MET A 253 5.85 0.99 -2.98
C MET A 253 5.12 1.56 -1.75
N ALA A 254 5.16 2.88 -1.54
CA ALA A 254 4.41 3.52 -0.46
C ALA A 254 2.90 3.21 -0.57
N HIS A 255 2.33 3.33 -1.77
CA HIS A 255 0.95 2.98 -2.05
C HIS A 255 0.65 1.49 -1.81
N ALA A 256 1.54 0.58 -2.21
CA ALA A 256 1.38 -0.85 -1.96
C ALA A 256 1.36 -1.19 -0.45
N ILE A 257 2.21 -0.54 0.35
CA ILE A 257 2.19 -0.68 1.81
C ILE A 257 0.88 -0.12 2.40
N VAL A 258 0.43 1.06 1.94
CA VAL A 258 -0.83 1.66 2.40
C VAL A 258 -2.04 0.79 2.04
N ALA A 259 -2.08 0.22 0.84
CA ALA A 259 -3.13 -0.71 0.45
C ALA A 259 -3.14 -1.96 1.34
N ALA A 260 -1.97 -2.51 1.66
CA ALA A 260 -1.84 -3.67 2.53
C ALA A 260 -2.34 -3.40 3.96
N VAL A 261 -1.92 -2.29 4.58
CA VAL A 261 -2.40 -1.94 5.93
C VAL A 261 -3.87 -1.52 5.90
N GLY A 262 -4.35 -0.92 4.81
CA GLY A 262 -5.77 -0.56 4.64
C GLY A 262 -6.69 -1.77 4.70
N ASN A 263 -6.33 -2.84 3.97
CA ASN A 263 -7.08 -4.09 3.99
C ASN A 263 -6.90 -4.84 5.31
N LEU A 264 -5.73 -4.76 5.94
CA LEU A 264 -5.48 -5.35 7.27
C LEU A 264 -6.36 -4.70 8.35
N LYS A 265 -6.49 -3.37 8.32
CA LYS A 265 -7.21 -2.57 9.33
C LYS A 265 -8.65 -3.05 9.53
N LEU A 266 -9.31 -3.48 8.46
CA LEU A 266 -10.70 -3.95 8.48
C LEU A 266 -10.95 -5.09 9.48
N TRP A 267 -9.90 -5.84 9.83
CA TRP A 267 -10.00 -7.02 10.70
C TRP A 267 -9.46 -6.77 12.10
N LEU A 268 -8.87 -5.59 12.36
CA LEU A 268 -8.25 -5.28 13.63
C LEU A 268 -9.29 -4.83 14.65
N ASN A 269 -9.16 -5.33 15.88
CA ASN A 269 -9.93 -4.77 16.99
C ASN A 269 -9.43 -3.37 17.35
N PHE A 270 -10.25 -2.66 18.13
CA PHE A 270 -9.98 -1.29 18.55
C PHE A 270 -8.59 -1.11 19.21
N ARG A 271 -8.18 -2.05 20.07
CA ARG A 271 -6.88 -2.00 20.75
C ARG A 271 -5.73 -2.08 19.75
N ALA A 272 -5.80 -3.03 18.80
CA ALA A 272 -4.78 -3.21 17.78
C ALA A 272 -4.72 -2.04 16.80
N VAL A 273 -5.88 -1.46 16.41
CA VAL A 273 -5.91 -0.21 15.63
C VAL A 273 -5.15 0.90 16.37
N SER A 274 -5.45 1.09 17.65
CA SER A 274 -4.81 2.14 18.47
C SER A 274 -3.30 1.92 18.66
N GLN A 275 -2.86 0.67 18.87
CA GLN A 275 -1.47 0.35 19.21
C GLN A 275 -0.57 0.14 17.98
N LEU A 276 -1.14 -0.27 16.84
CA LEU A 276 -0.38 -0.62 15.64
C LEU A 276 -0.67 0.32 14.47
N PHE A 277 -1.95 0.50 14.11
CA PHE A 277 -2.32 1.28 12.93
C PHE A 277 -2.13 2.79 13.15
N MET A 278 -2.57 3.35 14.28
CA MET A 278 -2.48 4.80 14.52
C MET A 278 -1.03 5.34 14.52
N PRO A 279 -0.03 4.65 15.13
CA PRO A 279 1.37 5.04 14.98
C PRO A 279 1.86 5.00 13.53
N LEU A 280 1.49 3.97 12.76
CA LEU A 280 1.85 3.88 11.34
C LEU A 280 1.19 5.00 10.51
N ARG A 281 -0.10 5.30 10.76
CA ARG A 281 -0.82 6.41 10.13
C ARG A 281 -0.07 7.74 10.28
N SER A 282 0.40 8.05 11.49
CA SER A 282 1.22 9.25 11.75
C SER A 282 2.46 9.32 10.86
N LYS A 283 3.18 8.20 10.70
CA LYS A 283 4.38 8.12 9.85
C LYS A 283 4.05 8.26 8.36
N ILE A 284 2.95 7.65 7.90
CA ILE A 284 2.47 7.81 6.51
C ILE A 284 2.12 9.27 6.22
N LEU A 285 1.36 9.94 7.10
CA LEU A 285 1.01 11.35 6.95
C LEU A 285 2.26 12.23 6.87
N LYS A 286 3.26 11.98 7.72
CA LYS A 286 4.56 12.68 7.69
C LYS A 286 5.30 12.47 6.37
N TYR A 287 5.34 11.23 5.86
CA TYR A 287 5.90 10.95 4.54
C TYR A 287 5.14 11.70 3.43
N MET A 288 3.81 11.73 3.45
CA MET A 288 3.00 12.48 2.48
C MET A 288 3.29 13.98 2.54
N CYS A 289 3.57 14.51 3.74
CA CYS A 289 4.05 15.88 3.92
C CYS A 289 5.45 16.14 3.33
N THR A 290 6.18 15.14 2.85
CA THR A 290 7.43 15.33 2.08
C THR A 290 7.23 15.39 0.56
N LEU A 291 6.08 14.96 0.03
CA LEU A 291 5.84 14.84 -1.41
C LEU A 291 5.69 16.18 -2.14
N GLU A 292 6.17 16.30 -3.37
CA GLU A 292 5.95 17.49 -4.19
C GLU A 292 4.47 17.69 -4.60
N ASP A 293 4.10 18.94 -4.92
CA ASP A 293 2.76 19.32 -5.41
C ASP A 293 2.29 18.48 -6.61
N LYS A 294 3.21 18.04 -7.48
CA LYS A 294 2.89 17.18 -8.62
C LYS A 294 2.51 15.77 -8.20
N ASP A 295 3.14 15.24 -7.15
CA ASP A 295 2.94 13.89 -6.66
C ASP A 295 1.65 13.78 -5.86
N LEU A 296 1.31 14.82 -5.09
CA LEU A 296 0.05 14.91 -4.34
C LEU A 296 -1.20 14.86 -5.24
N ARG A 297 -1.06 15.22 -6.52
CA ARG A 297 -2.15 15.19 -7.51
C ARG A 297 -2.36 13.81 -8.14
N VAL A 298 -1.45 12.86 -7.92
CA VAL A 298 -1.56 11.50 -8.46
C VAL A 298 -2.74 10.77 -7.78
N PRO A 299 -3.63 10.09 -8.53
CA PRO A 299 -4.81 9.42 -7.96
C PRO A 299 -4.48 8.45 -6.81
N ALA A 300 -3.36 7.72 -6.90
CA ALA A 300 -2.88 6.84 -5.85
C ALA A 300 -2.60 7.59 -4.54
N VAL A 301 -1.94 8.75 -4.61
CA VAL A 301 -1.61 9.58 -3.43
C VAL A 301 -2.86 10.22 -2.86
N LYS A 302 -3.79 10.66 -3.71
CA LYS A 302 -5.11 11.12 -3.27
C LYS A 302 -5.85 10.03 -2.50
N SER A 303 -5.88 8.80 -3.01
CA SER A 303 -6.50 7.67 -2.32
C SER A 303 -5.85 7.37 -0.96
N MET A 304 -4.52 7.52 -0.85
CA MET A 304 -3.82 7.41 0.43
C MET A 304 -4.27 8.50 1.40
N ALA A 305 -4.38 9.76 0.95
CA ALA A 305 -4.79 10.88 1.79
C ALA A 305 -6.21 10.71 2.31
N ASP A 306 -7.14 10.39 1.41
CA ASP A 306 -8.55 10.16 1.74
C ASP A 306 -8.69 9.03 2.77
N PHE A 307 -7.95 7.93 2.60
CA PHE A 307 -7.92 6.83 3.56
C PHE A 307 -7.34 7.25 4.92
N MET A 308 -6.20 7.95 4.95
CA MET A 308 -5.58 8.40 6.20
C MET A 308 -6.46 9.40 6.97
N TRP A 309 -7.11 10.35 6.29
CA TRP A 309 -8.06 11.27 6.94
C TRP A 309 -9.32 10.54 7.44
N GLY A 310 -9.89 9.65 6.62
CA GLY A 310 -11.05 8.86 7.02
C GLY A 310 -10.79 7.99 8.25
N ALA A 311 -9.58 7.43 8.36
CA ALA A 311 -9.22 6.52 9.43
C ALA A 311 -9.16 7.16 10.84
N ALA A 312 -9.11 8.49 10.96
CA ALA A 312 -9.14 9.18 12.26
C ALA A 312 -10.54 9.24 12.89
N LYS A 313 -11.60 9.01 12.11
CA LYS A 313 -12.99 9.21 12.54
C LYS A 313 -13.65 7.98 13.19
N GLU A 314 -12.97 6.84 13.21
CA GLU A 314 -13.62 5.54 13.42
C GLU A 314 -13.70 4.95 14.85
N PRO A 315 -13.07 5.47 15.91
CA PRO A 315 -13.40 5.00 17.26
C PRO A 315 -14.49 5.86 17.91
N LEU A 316 -15.73 5.38 17.85
CA LEU A 316 -16.93 6.02 18.43
C LEU A 316 -16.85 6.24 19.95
N ASP A 317 -15.98 5.51 20.66
CA ASP A 317 -15.95 5.46 22.13
C ASP A 317 -14.70 6.12 22.76
N VAL A 318 -13.85 6.79 21.98
CA VAL A 318 -12.67 7.50 22.52
C VAL A 318 -12.80 9.00 22.28
N PRO A 319 -12.48 9.85 23.27
CA PRO A 319 -12.42 11.29 23.07
C PRO A 319 -11.55 11.61 21.85
N LEU A 320 -12.12 12.32 20.86
CA LEU A 320 -11.36 12.76 19.70
C LEU A 320 -10.15 13.56 20.19
N THR A 321 -8.97 13.08 19.81
CA THR A 321 -7.71 13.75 20.12
C THR A 321 -7.35 14.70 18.99
N PHE A 322 -6.56 15.72 19.30
CA PHE A 322 -6.04 16.64 18.31
C PHE A 322 -5.16 15.91 17.27
N ASP A 323 -5.66 15.79 16.04
CA ASP A 323 -4.97 15.13 14.92
C ASP A 323 -4.05 16.11 14.18
N GLY A 324 -2.96 16.49 14.85
CA GLY A 324 -1.97 17.43 14.31
C GLY A 324 -1.31 16.96 13.01
N ASP A 325 -1.10 15.65 12.84
CA ASP A 325 -0.52 15.10 11.62
C ASP A 325 -1.51 15.17 10.44
N GLY A 326 -2.80 14.91 10.69
CA GLY A 326 -3.86 15.08 9.69
C GLY A 326 -4.02 16.52 9.24
N LEU A 327 -3.97 17.46 10.19
CA LEU A 327 -3.98 18.90 9.93
C LEU A 327 -2.73 19.39 9.18
N ALA A 328 -1.55 18.83 9.48
CA ALA A 328 -0.32 19.16 8.75
C ALA A 328 -0.44 18.81 7.25
N LEU A 329 -1.00 17.65 6.92
CA LEU A 329 -1.25 17.29 5.53
C LEU A 329 -2.33 18.17 4.90
N ALA A 330 -3.40 18.49 5.64
CA ALA A 330 -4.45 19.39 5.17
C ALA A 330 -3.90 20.79 4.84
N PHE A 331 -3.01 21.32 5.68
CA PHE A 331 -2.33 22.59 5.44
C PHE A 331 -1.41 22.53 4.22
N LYS A 332 -0.73 21.41 4.00
CA LYS A 332 0.05 21.22 2.78
C LYS A 332 -0.82 21.27 1.53
N TYR A 333 -1.98 20.60 1.55
CA TYR A 333 -2.96 20.66 0.46
C TYR A 333 -3.47 22.09 0.26
N PHE A 334 -3.75 22.80 1.35
CA PHE A 334 -4.18 24.19 1.34
C PHE A 334 -3.16 25.15 0.71
N ASN A 335 -1.87 24.90 0.89
CA ASN A 335 -0.81 25.71 0.28
C ASN A 335 -0.42 25.27 -1.15
N SER A 336 -1.15 24.32 -1.74
CA SER A 336 -0.87 23.88 -3.10
C SER A 336 -1.14 24.99 -4.12
N SER A 337 -0.37 24.98 -5.20
CA SER A 337 -0.59 25.82 -6.38
C SER A 337 -1.90 25.51 -7.14
N THR A 338 -2.56 24.38 -6.84
CA THR A 338 -3.74 23.90 -7.56
C THR A 338 -5.02 24.11 -6.75
N LEU A 339 -5.99 24.86 -7.30
CA LEU A 339 -7.29 25.17 -6.67
C LEU A 339 -7.99 23.94 -6.05
N THR A 340 -8.12 22.83 -6.79
CA THR A 340 -8.79 21.62 -6.29
C THR A 340 -8.10 21.03 -5.05
N MET A 341 -6.77 21.10 -4.99
CA MET A 341 -5.99 20.64 -3.84
C MET A 341 -6.21 21.55 -2.65
N ARG A 342 -6.22 22.87 -2.88
CA ARG A 342 -6.48 23.85 -1.83
C ARG A 342 -7.85 23.67 -1.20
N LEU A 343 -8.89 23.54 -2.03
CA LEU A 343 -10.26 23.27 -1.57
C LEU A 343 -10.35 21.98 -0.76
N ALA A 344 -9.62 20.93 -1.14
CA ALA A 344 -9.54 19.70 -0.35
C ALA A 344 -8.87 19.95 1.00
N GLY A 345 -7.79 20.73 1.05
CA GLY A 345 -7.15 21.15 2.30
C GLY A 345 -8.09 21.93 3.22
N VAL A 346 -8.79 22.94 2.69
CA VAL A 346 -9.80 23.73 3.42
C VAL A 346 -10.92 22.83 3.94
N ALA A 347 -11.43 21.92 3.12
CA ALA A 347 -12.47 20.98 3.52
C ALA A 347 -12.04 20.10 4.69
N GLN A 348 -10.78 19.64 4.73
CA GLN A 348 -10.25 18.85 5.84
C GLN A 348 -10.06 19.71 7.11
N ILE A 349 -9.52 20.93 6.99
CA ILE A 349 -9.43 21.86 8.14
C ILE A 349 -10.82 22.10 8.73
N ASN A 350 -11.81 22.37 7.88
CA ASN A 350 -13.19 22.55 8.31
C ASN A 350 -13.78 21.29 8.96
N ALA A 351 -13.44 20.09 8.45
CA ALA A 351 -13.86 18.83 9.07
C ALA A 351 -13.31 18.66 10.49
N HIS A 352 -12.06 19.04 10.76
CA HIS A 352 -11.50 19.02 12.11
C HIS A 352 -12.21 19.99 13.06
N ILE A 353 -12.58 21.18 12.58
CA ILE A 353 -13.38 22.16 13.36
C ILE A 353 -14.77 21.59 13.65
N ALA A 354 -15.43 21.00 12.65
CA ALA A 354 -16.75 20.38 12.83
C ALA A 354 -16.71 19.25 13.86
N SER A 355 -15.73 18.34 13.76
CA SER A 355 -15.57 17.25 14.73
C SER A 355 -15.28 17.76 16.15
N HIS A 356 -14.53 18.86 16.30
CA HIS A 356 -14.36 19.49 17.62
C HIS A 356 -15.66 20.07 18.16
N ASN A 357 -16.49 20.72 17.33
CA ASN A 357 -17.79 21.24 17.74
C ASN A 357 -18.74 20.12 18.19
N GLU A 358 -18.70 18.96 17.54
CA GLU A 358 -19.47 17.77 17.94
C GLU A 358 -19.05 17.27 19.34
N LEU A 359 -17.75 17.27 19.66
CA LEU A 359 -17.26 16.91 21.00
C LEU A 359 -17.78 17.86 22.07
N CYS A 360 -17.75 19.17 21.79
CA CYS A 360 -18.28 20.18 22.71
C CYS A 360 -19.79 19.97 23.01
N ALA A 361 -20.53 19.32 22.11
CA ALA A 361 -21.94 19.01 22.30
C ALA A 361 -22.23 17.69 23.05
N GLY A 362 -21.24 16.79 23.19
CA GLY A 362 -21.44 15.37 23.54
C GLY A 362 -21.04 14.87 24.95
N GLU A 363 -20.32 15.67 25.76
CA GLU A 363 -19.83 15.44 27.16
C GLU A 363 -18.31 15.22 27.38
N SER A 364 -17.84 15.60 28.59
CA SER A 364 -16.48 15.94 29.09
C SER A 364 -15.92 17.30 28.62
N ALA A 365 -16.21 18.37 29.39
CA ALA A 365 -15.72 19.72 29.11
C ALA A 365 -14.18 19.83 29.08
N ALA A 366 -13.47 19.01 29.85
CA ALA A 366 -12.01 19.12 30.01
C ALA A 366 -11.24 18.61 28.79
N ASP A 367 -11.63 17.46 28.22
CA ASP A 367 -10.96 16.90 27.04
C ASP A 367 -11.25 17.75 25.80
N ALA A 368 -12.50 18.23 25.68
CA ALA A 368 -12.89 19.19 24.66
C ALA A 368 -12.07 20.49 24.76
N GLU A 369 -11.86 21.04 25.96
CA GLU A 369 -11.09 22.26 26.16
C GLU A 369 -9.63 22.11 25.69
N VAL A 370 -8.95 21.02 26.05
CA VAL A 370 -7.56 20.79 25.64
C VAL A 370 -7.43 20.63 24.12
N ALA A 371 -8.29 19.79 23.51
CA ALA A 371 -8.29 19.60 22.06
C ALA A 371 -8.64 20.90 21.31
N GLY A 372 -9.60 21.68 21.83
CA GLY A 372 -9.99 22.97 21.29
C GLY A 372 -8.87 24.00 21.37
N GLN A 373 -8.15 24.07 22.50
CA GLN A 373 -7.01 24.97 22.65
C GLN A 373 -5.87 24.61 21.68
N GLN A 374 -5.60 23.32 21.48
CA GLN A 374 -4.60 22.87 20.50
C GLN A 374 -5.01 23.23 19.08
N LEU A 375 -6.29 23.04 18.72
CA LEU A 375 -6.82 23.43 17.41
C LEU A 375 -6.75 24.94 17.19
N ALA A 376 -7.18 25.75 18.16
CA ALA A 376 -7.10 27.21 18.08
C ALA A 376 -5.66 27.71 17.94
N THR A 377 -4.74 27.13 18.71
CA THR A 377 -3.30 27.43 18.63
C THR A 377 -2.76 27.09 17.25
N TRP A 378 -3.13 25.93 16.70
CA TRP A 378 -2.71 25.50 15.36
C TRP A 378 -3.24 26.42 14.27
N LEU A 379 -4.53 26.79 14.30
CA LEU A 379 -5.15 27.71 13.34
C LEU A 379 -4.46 29.09 13.35
N THR A 380 -4.11 29.57 14.55
CA THR A 380 -3.42 30.85 14.75
C THR A 380 -1.98 30.78 14.22
N ASN A 381 -1.22 29.75 14.60
CA ASN A 381 0.18 29.62 14.21
C ASN A 381 0.38 29.44 12.70
N ASN A 382 -0.61 28.87 12.00
CA ASN A 382 -0.59 28.68 10.55
C ASN A 382 -1.29 29.82 9.79
N ASN A 383 -1.70 30.90 10.48
CA ASN A 383 -2.31 32.09 9.90
C ASN A 383 -3.51 31.76 8.99
N ILE A 384 -4.32 30.75 9.34
CA ILE A 384 -5.37 30.24 8.43
C ILE A 384 -6.36 31.32 8.03
N ILE A 385 -6.72 32.22 8.96
CA ILE A 385 -7.62 33.36 8.69
C ILE A 385 -7.00 34.33 7.67
N GLU A 386 -5.71 34.59 7.73
CA GLU A 386 -5.02 35.51 6.82
C GLU A 386 -4.86 34.90 5.43
N HIS A 387 -4.68 33.59 5.34
CA HIS A 387 -4.63 32.92 4.04
C HIS A 387 -5.99 32.92 3.32
N LEU A 388 -7.11 32.80 4.06
CA LEU A 388 -8.46 32.79 3.50
C LEU A 388 -9.02 34.20 3.25
N PHE A 389 -8.80 35.13 4.17
CA PHE A 389 -9.45 36.45 4.16
C PHE A 389 -8.46 37.63 4.01
N GLY A 390 -7.16 37.36 3.89
CA GLY A 390 -6.13 38.38 3.79
C GLY A 390 -5.95 38.97 2.37
N PRO A 391 -5.05 39.96 2.23
CA PRO A 391 -4.90 40.74 1.00
C PRO A 391 -4.31 39.95 -0.18
N ASN A 392 -3.61 38.84 0.08
CA ASN A 392 -3.09 37.92 -0.95
C ASN A 392 -4.14 36.83 -1.28
N LEU A 393 -5.35 37.26 -1.63
CA LEU A 393 -6.47 36.36 -1.93
C LEU A 393 -6.06 35.31 -2.98
N HIS A 394 -5.97 34.07 -2.54
CA HIS A 394 -6.56 33.00 -3.33
C HIS A 394 -8.09 33.17 -3.17
N VAL A 395 -8.84 33.19 -4.28
CA VAL A 395 -10.27 33.58 -4.35
C VAL A 395 -11.20 32.52 -3.69
N GLU A 396 -10.70 31.79 -2.71
CA GLU A 396 -11.33 30.63 -2.05
C GLU A 396 -11.79 31.02 -0.66
#